data_AF-A0A8S3TY09-F1
#
_entry.id   AF-A0A8S3TY09-F1
#
_cell.length_a   1.000
_cell.length_b   1.000
_cell.length_c   1.000
_cell.angle_alpha   90.00
_cell.angle_beta   90.00
_cell.angle_gamma   90.00
#
_symmetry.space_group_name_H-M   'P 1'
#
loop_
_entity.id
_entity.type
_entity.pdbx_description
1 polymer ?
#
loop_
_entity_poly.entity_id
_entity_poly.type
_entity_poly.pdbx_seq_one_letter_code
_entity_poly.pdbx_strand_id
1 'polypeptide(L)'
;MYCEWASLQGEIQCDKANQSVLHKFPATVGRDVAYTVVKSIAQNLSLAGSNSEPSHLVSDKEVKWTMEVLCFGLSLPLTEQDTIKECVSVYCDWLSACTEPKACVPGPVRENPNPYTQDIIHHLLNLFVPRPGSGMHMKPDIWYEVCCPLI
;
A
#
# COMPACT_ATOMS: atom_id res chain seq x y z
N MET A 1 -8.60 -23.89 -20.21
CA MET A 1 -7.34 -23.16 -20.46
C MET A 1 -6.90 -22.29 -19.27
N TYR A 2 -7.80 -21.88 -18.35
CA TYR A 2 -7.45 -21.22 -17.07
C TYR A 2 -7.58 -22.12 -15.83
N CYS A 3 -7.90 -23.40 -16.01
CA CYS A 3 -8.22 -24.33 -14.92
C CYS A 3 -6.98 -24.76 -14.10
N GLU A 4 -5.77 -24.45 -14.60
CA GLU A 4 -4.49 -24.74 -13.95
C GLU A 4 -3.91 -23.53 -13.19
N TRP A 5 -4.60 -22.39 -13.19
CA TRP A 5 -4.26 -21.32 -12.26
C TRP A 5 -4.58 -21.82 -10.86
N ALA A 6 -3.54 -22.31 -10.18
CA ALA A 6 -3.61 -22.60 -8.75
C ALA A 6 -4.14 -21.34 -8.06
N SER A 7 -5.25 -21.47 -7.36
CA SER A 7 -5.80 -20.37 -6.60
C SER A 7 -4.79 -19.98 -5.53
N LEU A 8 -4.17 -18.81 -5.68
CA LEU A 8 -3.28 -18.20 -4.69
C LEU A 8 -4.05 -17.79 -3.42
N GLN A 9 -5.36 -17.94 -3.40
CA GLN A 9 -6.22 -17.54 -2.29
C GLN A 9 -5.80 -18.20 -0.96
N GLY A 10 -5.34 -19.45 -1.00
CA GLY A 10 -4.84 -20.14 0.19
C GLY A 10 -3.50 -19.59 0.71
N GLU A 11 -2.60 -19.21 -0.20
CA GLU A 11 -1.30 -18.63 0.13
C GLU A 11 -1.47 -17.20 0.66
N ILE A 12 -2.29 -16.39 -0.01
CA ILE A 12 -2.61 -15.01 0.39
C ILE A 12 -3.29 -14.95 1.77
N GLN A 13 -4.16 -15.92 2.09
CA GLN A 13 -4.83 -15.96 3.41
C GLN A 13 -3.91 -16.43 4.54
N CYS A 14 -2.90 -17.25 4.24
CA CYS A 14 -2.00 -17.82 5.24
C CYS A 14 -0.75 -16.96 5.48
N ASP A 15 -0.46 -16.02 4.58
CA ASP A 15 0.72 -15.17 4.68
C ASP A 15 0.62 -14.15 5.82
N LYS A 16 1.20 -14.52 6.97
CA LYS A 16 1.32 -13.65 8.14
C LYS A 16 2.49 -12.66 8.03
N ALA A 17 3.35 -12.76 7.01
CA ALA A 17 4.45 -11.82 6.83
C ALA A 17 3.95 -10.38 6.57
N ASN A 18 2.72 -10.25 6.07
CA ASN A 18 2.05 -8.96 5.81
C ASN A 18 1.29 -8.40 7.03
N GLN A 19 1.51 -8.95 8.24
CA GLN A 19 0.87 -8.45 9.45
C GLN A 19 1.71 -7.36 10.11
N SER A 20 1.33 -6.11 9.82
CA SER A 20 1.84 -4.94 10.54
C SER A 20 1.65 -5.05 12.05
N VAL A 21 2.60 -4.53 12.82
CA VAL A 21 2.52 -4.42 14.30
C VAL A 21 1.27 -3.66 14.74
N LEU A 22 0.71 -2.79 13.89
CA LEU A 22 -0.53 -2.06 14.14
C LEU A 22 -1.74 -2.96 14.43
N HIS A 23 -1.73 -4.23 13.96
CA HIS A 23 -2.76 -5.21 14.29
C HIS A 23 -2.74 -5.66 15.77
N LYS A 24 -1.65 -5.40 16.50
CA LYS A 24 -1.54 -5.71 17.94
C LYS A 24 -2.16 -4.63 18.83
N PHE A 25 -2.52 -3.49 18.26
CA PHE A 25 -3.16 -2.39 18.96
C PHE A 25 -4.67 -2.42 18.74
N PRO A 26 -5.47 -1.70 19.56
CA PRO A 26 -6.89 -1.52 19.28
C PRO A 26 -7.10 -0.98 17.86
N ALA A 27 -8.14 -1.48 17.17
CA ALA A 27 -8.39 -1.15 15.77
C ALA A 27 -8.54 0.36 15.51
N THR A 28 -9.05 1.11 16.48
CA THR A 28 -9.11 2.59 16.44
C THR A 28 -7.72 3.21 16.34
N VAL A 29 -6.80 2.79 17.20
CA VAL A 29 -5.43 3.32 17.24
C VAL A 29 -4.69 3.03 15.94
N GLY A 30 -4.74 1.78 15.47
CA GLY A 30 -4.07 1.39 14.22
C GLY A 30 -4.58 2.19 13.02
N ARG A 31 -5.90 2.37 12.93
CA ARG A 31 -6.55 3.16 11.88
C ARG A 31 -6.14 4.62 11.93
N ASP A 32 -6.17 5.24 13.10
CA ASP A 32 -5.85 6.67 13.22
C ASP A 32 -4.38 6.96 12.89
N VAL A 33 -3.47 6.05 13.29
CA VAL A 33 -2.05 6.10 12.91
C VAL A 33 -1.89 5.97 11.40
N ALA A 34 -2.51 4.97 10.78
CA ALA A 34 -2.44 4.77 9.34
C ALA A 34 -2.97 5.98 8.58
N TYR A 35 -4.18 6.45 8.92
CA TYR A 35 -4.78 7.63 8.31
C TYR A 35 -3.86 8.85 8.38
N THR A 36 -3.35 9.18 9.57
CA THR A 36 -2.57 10.41 9.78
C THR A 36 -1.23 10.38 9.04
N VAL A 37 -0.52 9.24 9.12
CA VAL A 37 0.79 9.07 8.48
C VAL A 37 0.65 9.05 6.96
N VAL A 38 -0.29 8.25 6.43
CA VAL A 38 -0.51 8.11 4.99
C VAL A 38 -0.92 9.45 4.39
N LYS A 39 -1.85 10.16 5.02
CA LYS A 39 -2.27 11.49 4.59
C LYS A 39 -1.11 12.48 4.56
N SER A 40 -0.26 12.48 5.59
CA SER A 40 0.92 13.35 5.62
C SER A 40 1.88 13.06 4.48
N ILE A 41 2.07 11.79 4.11
CA ILE A 41 2.94 11.40 3.00
C ILE A 41 2.28 11.77 1.66
N ALA A 42 1.01 11.40 1.47
CA ALA A 42 0.24 11.65 0.27
C ALA A 42 0.10 13.14 -0.05
N GLN A 43 -0.03 14.01 0.97
CA GLN A 43 -0.02 15.45 0.77
C GLN A 43 1.28 15.96 0.13
N ASN A 44 2.42 15.40 0.50
CA ASN A 44 3.71 15.73 -0.12
C ASN A 44 3.81 15.24 -1.57
N LEU A 45 3.07 14.18 -1.94
CA LEU A 45 2.99 13.67 -3.31
C LEU A 45 2.01 14.47 -4.18
N SER A 46 0.86 14.87 -3.62
CA SER A 46 -0.30 15.40 -4.34
C SER A 46 -0.20 16.89 -4.68
N LEU A 47 0.64 17.65 -3.99
CA LEU A 47 0.88 19.08 -4.26
C LEU A 47 1.65 19.34 -5.58
N ALA A 48 2.09 18.27 -6.25
CA ALA A 48 3.07 18.35 -7.32
C ALA A 48 2.57 17.78 -8.64
N GLY A 49 1.81 18.60 -9.38
CA GLY A 49 1.61 18.40 -10.82
C GLY A 49 2.88 18.65 -11.66
N SER A 50 4.00 19.06 -11.03
CA SER A 50 5.27 19.33 -11.72
C SER A 50 6.51 19.38 -10.84
N ASN A 51 6.40 19.65 -9.52
CA ASN A 51 7.55 19.76 -8.60
C ASN A 51 7.33 18.95 -7.33
N SER A 52 7.55 17.63 -7.37
CA SER A 52 7.45 16.77 -6.19
C SER A 52 8.53 17.14 -5.19
N GLU A 53 8.14 17.59 -4.00
CA GLU A 53 9.08 17.84 -2.91
C GLU A 53 9.81 16.53 -2.55
N PRO A 54 11.10 16.61 -2.20
CA PRO A 54 11.89 15.43 -1.88
C PRO A 54 11.30 14.71 -0.66
N SER A 55 11.41 13.38 -0.66
CA SER A 55 10.97 12.59 0.49
C SER A 55 11.67 13.02 1.78
N HIS A 56 10.90 13.17 2.86
CA HIS A 56 11.45 13.39 4.20
C HIS A 56 11.96 12.10 4.89
N LEU A 57 11.75 10.93 4.28
CA LEU A 57 12.22 9.66 4.80
C LEU A 57 13.65 9.42 4.31
N VAL A 58 14.62 9.45 5.24
CA VAL A 58 16.05 9.46 4.92
C VAL A 58 16.71 8.13 5.22
N SER A 59 16.27 7.43 6.27
CA SER A 59 16.87 6.17 6.72
C SER A 59 16.01 4.95 6.37
N ASP A 60 16.67 3.79 6.23
CA ASP A 60 15.99 2.51 6.00
C ASP A 60 14.95 2.21 7.11
N LYS A 61 15.28 2.53 8.37
CA LYS A 61 14.38 2.34 9.50
C LYS A 61 13.08 3.14 9.36
N GLU A 62 13.17 4.39 8.92
CA GLU A 62 12.00 5.24 8.69
C GLU A 62 11.14 4.69 7.55
N VAL A 63 11.77 4.31 6.45
CA VAL A 63 11.10 3.69 5.29
C VAL A 63 10.39 2.40 5.71
N LYS A 64 11.08 1.49 6.40
CA LYS A 64 10.51 0.21 6.85
C LYS A 64 9.35 0.40 7.81
N TRP A 65 9.46 1.34 8.76
CA TRP A 65 8.34 1.67 9.64
C TRP A 65 7.14 2.22 8.86
N THR A 66 7.38 3.12 7.90
CA THR A 66 6.32 3.63 7.02
C THR A 66 5.68 2.51 6.20
N MET A 67 6.46 1.52 5.71
CA MET A 67 5.93 0.36 5.02
C MET A 67 5.04 -0.51 5.91
N GLU A 68 5.36 -0.65 7.20
CA GLU A 68 4.46 -1.32 8.16
C GLU A 68 3.12 -0.58 8.30
N VAL A 69 3.15 0.74 8.29
CA VAL A 69 1.93 1.58 8.36
C VAL A 69 1.11 1.45 7.07
N LEU A 70 1.75 1.53 5.90
CA LEU A 70 1.10 1.36 4.61
C LEU A 70 0.52 -0.05 4.44
N CYS A 71 1.24 -1.09 4.89
CA CYS A 71 0.76 -2.46 4.87
C CYS A 71 -0.52 -2.63 5.71
N PHE A 72 -0.59 -1.98 6.89
CA PHE A 72 -1.82 -1.94 7.69
C PHE A 72 -2.92 -1.13 7.01
N GLY A 73 -2.58 0.02 6.40
CA GLY A 73 -3.53 0.83 5.66
C GLY A 73 -4.24 0.04 4.55
N LEU A 74 -3.48 -0.79 3.83
CA LEU A 74 -4.02 -1.71 2.81
C LEU A 74 -4.88 -2.85 3.40
N SER A 75 -4.78 -3.15 4.70
CA SER A 75 -5.61 -4.14 5.37
C SER A 75 -6.84 -3.53 6.06
N LEU A 76 -7.07 -2.22 5.97
CA LEU A 76 -8.25 -1.56 6.55
C LEU A 76 -9.58 -1.99 5.91
N PRO A 77 -10.71 -1.93 6.63
CA PRO A 77 -12.04 -2.17 6.06
C PRO A 77 -12.34 -1.23 4.88
N LEU A 78 -13.19 -1.65 3.94
CA LEU A 78 -13.55 -0.83 2.76
C LEU A 78 -14.26 0.49 3.11
N THR A 79 -14.72 0.65 4.35
CA THR A 79 -15.22 1.94 4.85
C THR A 79 -14.14 3.02 4.86
N GLU A 80 -12.87 2.63 4.89
CA GLU A 80 -11.69 3.50 4.90
C GLU A 80 -11.06 3.65 3.49
N GLN A 81 -11.88 3.59 2.44
CA GLN A 81 -11.42 3.54 1.04
C GLN A 81 -10.44 4.66 0.66
N ASP A 82 -10.58 5.86 1.23
CA ASP A 82 -9.72 7.00 0.90
C ASP A 82 -8.29 6.74 1.39
N THR A 83 -8.13 6.24 2.62
CA THR A 83 -6.84 5.83 3.18
C THR A 83 -6.22 4.72 2.35
N ILE A 84 -7.01 3.73 1.90
CA ILE A 84 -6.54 2.63 1.05
C ILE A 84 -6.02 3.18 -0.29
N LYS A 85 -6.78 4.06 -0.95
CA LYS A 85 -6.39 4.70 -2.22
C LYS A 85 -5.08 5.49 -2.05
N GLU A 86 -4.94 6.25 -0.96
CA GLU A 86 -3.70 6.98 -0.68
C GLU A 86 -2.50 6.04 -0.44
N CYS A 87 -2.69 4.90 0.26
CA CYS A 87 -1.63 3.91 0.42
C CYS A 87 -1.12 3.36 -0.92
N VAL A 88 -2.05 3.03 -1.83
CA VAL A 88 -1.71 2.57 -3.18
C VAL A 88 -0.96 3.66 -3.95
N SER A 89 -1.43 4.91 -3.89
CA SER A 89 -0.77 6.05 -4.54
C SER A 89 0.69 6.22 -4.09
N VAL A 90 0.96 6.12 -2.78
CA VAL A 90 2.32 6.20 -2.24
C VAL A 90 3.19 5.08 -2.80
N TYR A 91 2.70 3.84 -2.81
CA TYR A 91 3.46 2.71 -3.34
C TYR A 91 3.68 2.78 -4.86
N CYS A 92 2.71 3.26 -5.63
CA CYS A 92 2.90 3.51 -7.07
C CYS A 92 4.04 4.50 -7.32
N ASP A 93 4.12 5.58 -6.54
CA ASP A 93 5.22 6.53 -6.63
C ASP A 93 6.54 5.89 -6.24
N TRP A 94 6.59 5.06 -5.20
CA TRP A 94 7.83 4.39 -4.78
C TRP A 94 8.30 3.35 -5.81
N LEU A 95 7.38 2.67 -6.49
CA LEU A 95 7.70 1.73 -7.57
C LEU A 95 8.33 2.42 -8.79
N SER A 96 8.16 3.73 -8.96
CA SER A 96 8.89 4.50 -9.98
C SER A 96 10.42 4.40 -9.83
N ALA A 97 10.91 4.03 -8.64
CA ALA A 97 12.33 3.73 -8.41
C ALA A 97 12.90 2.64 -9.35
N CYS A 98 12.05 1.73 -9.85
CA CYS A 98 12.45 0.67 -10.78
C CYS A 98 12.52 1.13 -12.24
N THR A 99 12.00 2.33 -12.55
CA THR A 99 11.91 2.86 -13.91
C THR A 99 12.54 4.25 -13.98
N GLU A 100 11.76 5.29 -13.73
CA GLU A 100 12.19 6.68 -13.67
C GLU A 100 11.91 7.22 -12.26
N PRO A 101 12.91 7.20 -11.36
CA PRO A 101 12.69 7.54 -9.96
C PRO A 101 12.27 9.00 -9.78
N LYS A 102 11.10 9.22 -9.18
CA LYS A 102 10.63 10.55 -8.79
C LYS A 102 11.40 11.08 -7.57
N ALA A 103 11.48 12.40 -7.44
CA ALA A 103 12.12 13.05 -6.28
C ALA A 103 11.43 12.73 -4.94
N CYS A 104 10.13 12.44 -4.97
CA CYS A 104 9.36 12.04 -3.78
C CYS A 104 9.66 10.62 -3.28
N VAL A 105 10.41 9.82 -4.04
CA VAL A 105 10.81 8.48 -3.60
C VAL A 105 11.92 8.60 -2.55
N PRO A 106 11.81 7.92 -1.38
CA PRO A 106 12.85 7.91 -0.35
C PRO A 106 14.22 7.46 -0.87
N GLY A 107 15.29 8.06 -0.33
CA GLY A 107 16.67 7.72 -0.67
C GLY A 107 16.98 6.22 -0.66
N PRO A 108 16.67 5.48 0.44
CA PRO A 108 16.92 4.04 0.51
C PRO A 108 16.23 3.23 -0.59
N VAL A 109 14.99 3.60 -0.95
CA VAL A 109 14.22 2.94 -2.01
C VAL A 109 14.84 3.21 -3.38
N ARG A 110 15.34 4.43 -3.62
CA ARG A 110 16.04 4.77 -4.87
C ARG A 110 17.39 4.07 -5.01
N GLU A 111 18.13 3.94 -3.91
CA GLU A 111 19.47 3.35 -3.90
C GLU A 111 19.46 1.84 -4.11
N ASN A 112 18.49 1.14 -3.52
CA ASN A 112 18.35 -0.31 -3.66
C ASN A 112 16.87 -0.72 -3.77
N PRO A 113 16.22 -0.54 -4.94
CA PRO A 113 14.77 -0.69 -5.08
C PRO A 113 14.27 -2.13 -4.93
N ASN A 114 15.05 -3.13 -5.34
CA ASN A 114 14.62 -4.53 -5.42
C ASN A 114 13.96 -5.09 -4.15
N PRO A 115 14.58 -5.03 -2.95
CA PRO A 115 13.96 -5.54 -1.73
C PRO A 115 12.67 -4.80 -1.36
N TYR A 116 12.62 -3.47 -1.53
CA TYR A 116 11.41 -2.70 -1.23
C TYR A 116 10.30 -3.02 -2.23
N THR A 117 10.60 -3.17 -3.50
CA THR A 117 9.62 -3.56 -4.53
C THR A 117 8.99 -4.91 -4.23
N GLN A 118 9.78 -5.88 -3.78
CA GLN A 118 9.25 -7.17 -3.34
C GLN A 118 8.27 -6.98 -2.17
N ASP A 119 8.66 -6.26 -1.13
CA ASP A 119 7.79 -5.98 0.01
C ASP A 119 6.52 -5.22 -0.41
N ILE A 120 6.62 -4.23 -1.29
CA ILE A 120 5.48 -3.46 -1.82
C ILE A 120 4.49 -4.39 -2.53
N ILE A 121 4.96 -5.27 -3.42
CA ILE A 121 4.11 -6.21 -4.13
C ILE A 121 3.40 -7.16 -3.15
N HIS A 122 4.11 -7.68 -2.15
CA HIS A 122 3.51 -8.52 -1.12
C HIS A 122 2.44 -7.75 -0.31
N HIS A 123 2.72 -6.50 0.07
CA HIS A 123 1.74 -5.66 0.77
C HIS A 123 0.48 -5.38 -0.06
N LEU A 124 0.62 -5.16 -1.37
CA LEU A 124 -0.51 -4.93 -2.29
C LEU A 124 -1.44 -6.15 -2.39
N LEU A 125 -0.97 -7.37 -2.08
CA LEU A 125 -1.82 -8.55 -2.01
C LEU A 125 -2.93 -8.42 -0.96
N ASN A 126 -2.76 -7.57 0.07
CA ASN A 126 -3.79 -7.30 1.08
C ASN A 126 -5.06 -6.70 0.48
N LEU A 127 -4.99 -6.07 -0.70
CA LEU A 127 -6.18 -5.56 -1.42
C LEU A 127 -7.11 -6.69 -1.88
N PHE A 128 -6.57 -7.89 -2.09
CA PHE A 128 -7.28 -9.05 -2.61
C PHE A 128 -7.78 -9.99 -1.50
N VAL A 129 -7.49 -9.68 -0.22
CA VAL A 129 -7.98 -10.45 0.92
C VAL A 129 -9.48 -10.19 1.12
N PRO A 130 -10.34 -11.22 1.12
CA PRO A 130 -11.78 -11.04 1.36
C PRO A 130 -12.05 -10.43 2.75
N ARG A 131 -12.92 -9.42 2.81
CA ARG A 131 -13.22 -8.71 4.07
C ARG A 131 -14.57 -9.17 4.65
N PRO A 132 -14.66 -9.47 5.95
CA PRO A 132 -15.94 -9.80 6.56
C PRO A 132 -16.88 -8.57 6.50
N GLY A 133 -18.10 -8.76 5.98
CA GLY A 133 -19.07 -7.69 5.77
C GLY A 133 -19.15 -7.17 4.33
N SER A 134 -18.17 -7.49 3.47
CA SER A 134 -18.38 -7.50 2.03
C SER A 134 -19.04 -8.83 1.68
N GLY A 135 -20.36 -8.91 1.84
CA GLY A 135 -21.12 -9.93 1.10
C GLY A 135 -20.64 -9.88 -0.36
N MET A 136 -20.48 -11.04 -0.97
CA MET A 136 -19.86 -11.34 -2.28
C MET A 136 -20.45 -10.56 -3.46
N HIS A 137 -20.37 -9.24 -3.36
CA HIS A 137 -20.95 -8.20 -4.17
C HIS A 137 -20.03 -6.98 -4.05
N MET A 138 -18.73 -7.22 -4.26
CA MET A 138 -17.84 -6.17 -4.72
C MET A 138 -18.48 -5.61 -5.99
N LYS A 139 -19.08 -4.42 -5.89
CA LYS A 139 -19.59 -3.75 -7.08
C LYS A 139 -18.40 -3.59 -8.04
N PRO A 140 -18.54 -3.97 -9.32
CA PRO A 140 -17.45 -3.85 -10.30
C PRO A 140 -16.86 -2.44 -10.32
N ASP A 141 -17.67 -1.41 -10.03
CA ASP A 141 -17.26 -0.01 -9.94
C ASP A 141 -16.07 0.24 -8.99
N ILE A 142 -16.01 -0.46 -7.85
CA ILE A 142 -14.95 -0.27 -6.85
C ILE A 142 -13.62 -0.90 -7.31
N TRP A 143 -13.70 -2.03 -8.01
CA TRP A 143 -12.52 -2.63 -8.64
C TRP A 143 -11.97 -1.75 -9.74
N TYR A 144 -12.83 -1.19 -10.60
CA TYR A 144 -12.40 -0.25 -11.62
C TYR A 144 -11.80 1.02 -11.03
N GLU A 145 -12.39 1.62 -9.99
CA GLU A 145 -11.82 2.85 -9.39
C GLU A 145 -10.47 2.65 -8.70
N VAL A 146 -10.23 1.50 -8.07
CA VAL A 146 -8.99 1.24 -7.32
C VAL A 146 -7.89 0.67 -8.21
N CYS A 147 -8.24 -0.13 -9.24
CA CYS A 147 -7.27 -0.77 -10.13
C CYS A 147 -7.09 -0.10 -11.50
N CYS A 148 -7.97 0.80 -11.96
CA CYS A 148 -7.77 1.52 -13.24
C CYS A 148 -6.47 2.33 -13.33
N PRO A 149 -5.92 2.95 -12.27
CA PRO A 149 -4.67 3.69 -12.43
C PRO A 149 -3.43 2.79 -12.59
N LEU A 150 -3.58 1.46 -12.60
CA LEU A 150 -2.50 0.47 -12.65
C LEU A 150 -2.42 -0.33 -13.96
N ILE A 151 -3.27 -0.04 -14.97
CA ILE A 151 -3.28 -0.66 -16.30
C ILE A 151 -3.16 0.43 -17.36
#